data_AF-A0A534B5T8-F1
#
_entry.id   AF-A0A534B5T8-F1
#
_cell.length_a   1.000
_cell.length_b   1.000
_cell.length_c   1.000
_cell.angle_alpha   90.00
_cell.angle_beta   90.00
_cell.angle_gamma   90.00
#
_symmetry.space_group_name_H-M   'P 1'
#
loop_
_entity.id
_entity.type
_entity.pdbx_description
1 polymer ?
#
loop_
_entity_poly.entity_id
_entity_poly.type
_entity_poly.pdbx_seq_one_letter_code
_entity_poly.pdbx_strand_id
1 'polypeptide(L)'
;QLFDVHALDTNTTKIDPDVTVLVLVHPKNLAPATQFAIDQYALRGGHIVAFLDPIAESDQSGADPQNPMAAMAADKSSQLSTLLAAWGVQFNPRQVVADRGHALSVSMRQGDPPVQHLGILGLDKSTFAAGDVITAGLSNINVATAGYLEPAKDAHIKFEPLVQSSAEAEPLPVERFTMLFDPSSLRDGFKPTGKRYTIAARVTGGIRTAFPAGPPAGVTLPAGQTALKQSAKPFTLVVFADTDLLSDYLWVHEQNFFGQRIAQPWASNGDLVLNALDNLAGSTDLISVRGRASFTRPFERVEALRRIADDRFRA
;
A
#
# COMPACT_ATOMS: atom_id res chain seq x y z
N GLN A 1 16.86 5.72 18.16
CA GLN A 1 16.65 5.94 16.72
C GLN A 1 16.71 4.59 16.04
N LEU A 2 15.65 4.17 15.33
CA LEU A 2 15.53 2.81 14.79
C LEU A 2 16.15 2.66 13.39
N PHE A 3 16.09 3.72 12.58
CA PHE A 3 16.65 3.76 11.23
C PHE A 3 17.39 5.08 10.98
N ASP A 4 18.34 5.05 10.07
CA ASP A 4 18.92 6.23 9.44
C ASP A 4 18.25 6.41 8.07
N VAL A 5 17.53 7.52 7.88
CA VAL A 5 16.63 7.72 6.74
C VAL A 5 17.17 8.87 5.89
N HIS A 6 17.44 8.57 4.62
CA HIS A 6 17.93 9.53 3.64
C HIS A 6 16.95 9.60 2.48
N ALA A 7 16.51 10.81 2.12
CA ALA A 7 15.69 11.02 0.94
C ALA A 7 16.56 10.89 -0.32
N LEU A 8 16.08 10.12 -1.30
CA LEU A 8 16.70 10.03 -2.62
C LEU A 8 15.98 10.97 -3.59
N ASP A 9 16.74 11.63 -4.45
CA ASP A 9 16.19 12.46 -5.54
C ASP A 9 15.38 11.57 -6.51
N THR A 10 14.24 12.07 -7.00
CA THR A 10 13.37 11.33 -7.94
C THR A 10 14.05 11.05 -9.28
N ASN A 11 15.11 11.80 -9.60
CA ASN A 11 15.95 11.66 -10.78
C ASN A 11 17.27 10.92 -10.49
N THR A 12 17.38 10.27 -9.33
CA THR A 12 18.60 9.53 -8.98
C THR A 12 18.91 8.45 -10.02
N THR A 13 20.16 8.36 -10.42
CA THR A 13 20.63 7.36 -11.40
C THR A 13 21.39 6.21 -10.74
N LYS A 14 21.51 6.24 -9.41
CA LYS A 14 22.20 5.24 -8.61
C LYS A 14 21.54 5.14 -7.23
N ILE A 15 21.41 3.92 -6.74
CA ILE A 15 21.11 3.65 -5.33
C ILE A 15 22.43 3.28 -4.66
N ASP A 16 22.77 3.96 -3.56
CA ASP A 16 24.05 3.73 -2.90
C ASP A 16 24.12 2.35 -2.22
N PRO A 17 25.32 1.73 -2.14
CA PRO A 17 25.46 0.37 -1.62
C PRO A 17 25.13 0.22 -0.12
N ASP A 18 25.09 1.32 0.63
CA ASP A 18 24.73 1.37 2.05
C ASP A 18 23.21 1.40 2.29
N VAL A 19 22.40 1.62 1.23
CA VAL A 19 20.94 1.54 1.30
C VAL A 19 20.51 0.09 1.54
N THR A 20 20.20 -0.21 2.80
CA THR A 20 19.81 -1.56 3.23
C THR A 20 18.38 -1.91 2.79
N VAL A 21 17.47 -0.93 2.86
CA VAL A 21 16.09 -1.07 2.41
C VAL A 21 15.73 0.17 1.59
N LEU A 22 15.27 -0.04 0.36
CA LEU A 22 14.75 1.03 -0.50
C LEU A 22 13.24 1.16 -0.28
N VAL A 23 12.78 2.34 0.11
CA VAL A 23 11.36 2.63 0.30
C VAL A 23 10.85 3.46 -0.88
N LEU A 24 9.89 2.91 -1.62
CA LEU A 24 9.24 3.58 -2.75
C LEU A 24 7.84 4.00 -2.32
N VAL A 25 7.60 5.30 -2.17
CA VAL A 25 6.27 5.84 -1.84
C VAL A 25 5.71 6.53 -3.07
N HIS A 26 4.56 6.06 -3.56
CA HIS A 26 3.85 6.62 -4.70
C HIS A 26 4.76 6.92 -5.92
N PRO A 27 5.52 5.93 -6.43
CA PRO A 27 6.39 6.17 -7.58
C PRO A 27 5.56 6.55 -8.80
N LYS A 28 5.83 7.73 -9.38
CA LYS A 28 5.06 8.30 -10.49
C LYS A 28 5.99 9.03 -11.46
N ASN A 29 5.82 8.84 -12.77
CA ASN A 29 6.62 9.47 -13.81
C ASN A 29 8.15 9.36 -13.62
N LEU A 30 8.64 8.24 -13.05
CA LEU A 30 10.07 8.03 -12.84
C LEU A 30 10.82 7.97 -14.17
N ALA A 31 11.91 8.73 -14.30
CA ALA A 31 12.76 8.69 -15.48
C ALA A 31 13.29 7.26 -15.73
N PRO A 32 13.53 6.86 -16.99
CA PRO A 32 14.07 5.53 -17.30
C PRO A 32 15.37 5.23 -16.54
N ALA A 33 16.23 6.23 -16.34
CA ALA A 33 17.46 6.10 -15.57
C ALA A 33 17.21 5.74 -14.09
N THR A 34 16.21 6.36 -13.45
CA THR A 34 15.80 6.04 -12.07
C THR A 34 15.21 4.64 -11.99
N GLN A 35 14.31 4.29 -12.92
CA GLN A 35 13.73 2.94 -12.97
C GLN A 35 14.83 1.87 -13.14
N PHE A 36 15.83 2.15 -13.99
CA PHE A 36 16.99 1.26 -14.16
C PHE A 36 17.84 1.17 -12.89
N ALA A 37 18.06 2.28 -12.16
CA ALA A 37 18.78 2.25 -10.88
C ALA A 37 18.07 1.35 -9.84
N ILE A 38 16.73 1.45 -9.75
CA ILE A 38 15.90 0.61 -8.88
C ILE A 38 15.95 -0.86 -9.32
N ASP A 39 15.84 -1.14 -10.63
CA ASP A 39 15.96 -2.49 -11.18
C ASP A 39 17.32 -3.13 -10.82
N GLN A 40 18.41 -2.39 -11.01
CA GLN A 40 19.75 -2.88 -10.66
C GLN A 40 19.95 -3.04 -9.15
N TYR A 41 19.29 -2.24 -8.32
CA TYR A 41 19.26 -2.45 -6.86
C TYR A 41 18.55 -3.78 -6.52
N ALA A 42 17.37 -4.03 -7.09
CA ALA A 42 16.63 -5.28 -6.91
C ALA A 42 17.45 -6.50 -7.38
N LEU A 43 18.09 -6.42 -8.56
CA LEU A 43 18.90 -7.51 -9.11
C LEU A 43 20.15 -7.83 -8.28
N ARG A 44 20.66 -6.91 -7.46
CA ARG A 44 21.74 -7.22 -6.51
C ARG A 44 21.25 -7.99 -5.27
N GLY A 45 19.95 -8.27 -5.17
CA GLY A 45 19.29 -8.85 -4.01
C GLY A 45 18.79 -7.81 -3.01
N GLY A 46 18.52 -6.59 -3.48
CA GLY A 46 18.04 -5.49 -2.64
C GLY A 46 16.70 -5.81 -1.96
N HIS A 47 16.44 -5.09 -0.87
CA HIS A 47 15.19 -5.18 -0.13
C HIS A 47 14.36 -3.93 -0.37
N ILE A 48 13.11 -4.11 -0.79
CA ILE A 48 12.24 -3.00 -1.20
C ILE A 48 10.95 -3.04 -0.40
N VAL A 49 10.54 -1.89 0.15
CA VAL A 49 9.14 -1.65 0.50
C VAL A 49 8.55 -0.72 -0.54
N ALA A 50 7.43 -1.09 -1.15
CA ALA A 50 6.74 -0.25 -2.13
C ALA A 50 5.29 0.03 -1.68
N PHE A 51 4.89 1.29 -1.74
CA PHE A 51 3.52 1.74 -1.54
C PHE A 51 3.02 2.26 -2.88
N LEU A 52 2.02 1.58 -3.42
CA LEU A 52 1.39 1.83 -4.71
C LEU A 52 -0.07 2.15 -4.48
N ASP A 53 -0.65 2.98 -5.33
CA ASP A 53 -2.03 3.39 -5.15
C ASP A 53 -2.77 3.52 -6.49
N PRO A 54 -4.02 3.04 -6.61
CA PRO A 54 -4.88 3.45 -7.71
C PRO A 54 -5.23 4.95 -7.63
N ILE A 55 -5.39 5.48 -6.42
CA ILE A 55 -5.79 6.86 -6.14
C ILE A 55 -5.08 7.34 -4.86
N ALA A 56 -3.87 7.87 -4.99
CA ALA A 56 -3.20 8.49 -3.84
C ALA A 56 -3.90 9.81 -3.48
N GLU A 57 -4.70 9.84 -2.41
CA GLU A 57 -5.45 11.02 -1.97
C GLU A 57 -4.51 12.17 -1.61
N SER A 58 -3.36 11.82 -1.03
CA SER A 58 -2.29 12.74 -0.64
C SER A 58 -1.54 13.38 -1.83
N ASP A 59 -1.70 12.87 -3.06
CA ASP A 59 -1.11 13.48 -4.26
C ASP A 59 -1.82 14.79 -4.63
N GLN A 60 -1.09 15.90 -4.55
CA GLN A 60 -1.59 17.25 -4.89
C GLN A 60 -1.42 17.62 -6.37
N SER A 61 -1.03 16.67 -7.23
CA SER A 61 -0.91 16.88 -8.67
C SER A 61 -2.19 17.52 -9.25
N GLY A 62 -2.02 18.56 -10.06
CA GLY A 62 -3.15 19.28 -10.68
C GLY A 62 -3.93 20.19 -9.73
N ALA A 63 -3.53 20.32 -8.45
CA ALA A 63 -4.13 21.28 -7.52
C ALA A 63 -3.84 22.71 -7.99
N ASP A 64 -4.85 23.32 -8.59
CA ASP A 64 -4.86 24.72 -8.98
C ASP A 64 -6.05 25.42 -8.31
N PRO A 65 -5.82 26.41 -7.42
CA PRO A 65 -6.90 27.19 -6.81
C PRO A 65 -7.83 27.88 -7.82
N GLN A 66 -7.34 28.18 -9.04
CA GLN A 66 -8.12 28.81 -10.10
C GLN A 66 -8.86 27.80 -10.97
N ASN A 67 -8.47 26.53 -10.93
CA ASN A 67 -9.11 25.46 -11.68
C ASN A 67 -9.22 24.16 -10.84
N PRO A 68 -10.19 24.08 -9.92
CA PRO A 68 -10.41 22.88 -9.11
C PRO A 68 -10.69 21.61 -9.93
N MET A 69 -11.16 21.74 -11.18
CA MET A 69 -11.39 20.61 -12.08
C MET A 69 -10.09 19.98 -12.58
N ALA A 70 -8.97 20.72 -12.62
CA ALA A 70 -7.67 20.18 -13.01
C ALA A 70 -7.19 19.10 -12.04
N ALA A 71 -7.44 19.28 -10.74
CA ALA A 71 -7.07 18.32 -9.71
C ALA A 71 -7.87 17.01 -9.82
N MET A 72 -9.14 17.08 -10.21
CA MET A 72 -9.98 15.88 -10.44
C MET A 72 -9.57 15.12 -11.70
N ALA A 73 -9.02 15.82 -12.70
CA ALA A 73 -8.58 15.22 -13.96
C ALA A 73 -7.13 14.69 -13.90
N ALA A 74 -6.39 15.02 -12.84
CA ALA A 74 -5.02 14.56 -12.67
C ALA A 74 -4.98 13.04 -12.42
N ASP A 75 -4.08 12.35 -13.11
CA ASP A 75 -3.78 10.95 -12.79
C ASP A 75 -3.09 10.92 -11.42
N LYS A 76 -3.72 10.27 -10.44
CA LYS A 76 -3.18 10.09 -9.07
C LYS A 76 -2.76 8.64 -8.79
N SER A 77 -2.58 7.85 -9.84
CA SER A 77 -2.14 6.46 -9.70
C SER A 77 -0.62 6.34 -9.65
N SER A 78 -0.13 5.34 -8.93
CA SER A 78 1.28 4.95 -8.96
C SER A 78 1.64 4.24 -10.27
N GLN A 79 2.83 4.53 -10.79
CA GLN A 79 3.33 4.07 -12.08
C GLN A 79 4.64 3.30 -11.92
N LEU A 80 4.55 2.05 -11.44
CA LEU A 80 5.68 1.11 -11.28
C LEU A 80 5.57 -0.14 -12.18
N SER A 81 4.66 -0.12 -13.16
CA SER A 81 4.26 -1.30 -13.93
C SER A 81 5.42 -2.01 -14.64
N THR A 82 6.37 -1.26 -15.21
CA THR A 82 7.55 -1.83 -15.88
C THR A 82 8.37 -2.72 -14.95
N LEU A 83 8.61 -2.26 -13.72
CA LEU A 83 9.39 -2.99 -12.73
C LEU A 83 8.58 -4.16 -12.15
N LEU A 84 7.32 -3.92 -11.76
CA LEU A 84 6.46 -4.98 -11.22
C LEU A 84 6.29 -6.14 -12.21
N ALA A 85 6.13 -5.84 -13.50
CA ALA A 85 6.04 -6.87 -14.54
C ALA A 85 7.30 -7.74 -14.60
N ALA A 86 8.49 -7.13 -14.53
CA ALA A 86 9.76 -7.86 -14.48
C ALA A 86 9.94 -8.66 -13.19
N TRP A 87 9.33 -8.20 -12.09
CA TRP A 87 9.37 -8.84 -10.77
C TRP A 87 8.24 -9.86 -10.55
N GLY A 88 7.37 -10.07 -11.54
CA GLY A 88 6.31 -11.07 -11.49
C GLY A 88 5.10 -10.66 -10.66
N VAL A 89 4.86 -9.36 -10.48
CA VAL A 89 3.72 -8.80 -9.75
C VAL A 89 2.83 -8.02 -10.70
N GLN A 90 1.53 -8.18 -10.55
CA GLN A 90 0.50 -7.43 -11.27
C GLN A 90 -0.19 -6.47 -10.29
N PHE A 91 -0.42 -5.25 -10.77
CA PHE A 91 -1.15 -4.21 -10.07
C PHE A 91 -1.99 -3.47 -11.11
N ASN A 92 -3.30 -3.37 -10.88
CA ASN A 92 -4.20 -2.65 -11.77
C ASN A 92 -4.54 -1.26 -11.18
N PRO A 93 -3.95 -0.16 -11.71
CA PRO A 93 -4.20 1.18 -11.18
C PRO A 93 -5.61 1.71 -11.50
N ARG A 94 -6.44 0.94 -12.21
CA ARG A 94 -7.81 1.33 -12.60
C ARG A 94 -8.88 0.73 -11.69
N GLN A 95 -8.51 -0.03 -10.67
CA GLN A 95 -9.45 -0.68 -9.78
C GLN A 95 -9.09 -0.49 -8.31
N VAL A 96 -10.13 -0.27 -7.52
CA VAL A 96 -10.09 -0.18 -6.05
C VAL A 96 -10.84 -1.37 -5.48
N VAL A 97 -10.31 -2.00 -4.45
CA VAL A 97 -11.00 -3.05 -3.70
C VAL A 97 -12.08 -2.41 -2.84
N ALA A 98 -13.34 -2.65 -3.20
CA ALA A 98 -14.47 -2.38 -2.33
C ALA A 98 -14.78 -3.62 -1.50
N ASP A 99 -14.92 -3.48 -0.18
CA ASP A 99 -15.15 -4.62 0.72
C ASP A 99 -16.18 -4.28 1.79
N ARG A 100 -17.37 -4.89 1.66
CA ARG A 100 -18.46 -4.69 2.63
C ARG A 100 -18.17 -5.34 3.99
N GLY A 101 -17.35 -6.39 4.02
CA GLY A 101 -16.97 -7.08 5.25
C GLY A 101 -16.12 -6.24 6.19
N HIS A 102 -15.41 -5.24 5.66
CA HIS A 102 -14.49 -4.38 6.41
C HIS A 102 -14.71 -2.87 6.19
N ALA A 103 -15.83 -2.47 5.56
CA ALA A 103 -16.13 -1.06 5.30
C ALA A 103 -16.27 -0.25 6.60
N LEU A 104 -15.51 0.84 6.71
CA LEU A 104 -15.63 1.80 7.80
C LEU A 104 -16.81 2.74 7.58
N SER A 105 -17.40 3.20 8.68
CA SER A 105 -18.40 4.26 8.67
C SER A 105 -17.74 5.63 8.65
N VAL A 106 -18.09 6.46 7.67
CA VAL A 106 -17.61 7.84 7.52
C VAL A 106 -18.78 8.83 7.54
N SER A 107 -18.51 10.05 7.97
CA SER A 107 -19.45 11.18 7.88
C SER A 107 -18.83 12.23 6.97
N MET A 108 -19.51 12.58 5.86
CA MET A 108 -19.02 13.56 4.89
C MET A 108 -18.97 14.98 5.47
N ARG A 109 -19.89 15.30 6.38
CA ARG A 109 -19.93 16.57 7.10
C ARG A 109 -20.23 16.35 8.58
N GLN A 110 -19.84 17.32 9.39
CA GLN A 110 -20.17 17.31 10.81
C GLN A 110 -21.70 17.35 11.01
N GLY A 111 -22.24 16.34 11.69
CA GLY A 111 -23.68 16.20 11.93
C GLY A 111 -24.42 15.31 10.93
N ASP A 112 -23.79 14.92 9.80
CA ASP A 112 -24.37 13.95 8.88
C ASP A 112 -24.37 12.55 9.52
N PRO A 113 -25.44 11.75 9.32
CA PRO A 113 -25.45 10.36 9.72
C PRO A 113 -24.26 9.60 9.10
N PRO A 114 -23.55 8.77 9.86
CA PRO A 114 -22.46 7.99 9.31
C PRO A 114 -22.96 6.98 8.27
N VAL A 115 -22.23 6.84 7.17
CA VAL A 115 -22.51 5.91 6.07
C VAL A 115 -21.29 5.02 5.86
N GLN A 116 -21.50 3.73 5.56
CA GLN A 116 -20.38 2.86 5.21
C GLN A 116 -19.76 3.27 3.87
N HIS A 117 -18.45 3.43 3.86
CA HIS A 117 -17.67 3.69 2.67
C HIS A 117 -16.97 2.40 2.24
N LEU A 118 -17.42 1.79 1.14
CA LEU A 118 -16.92 0.48 0.74
C LEU A 118 -15.43 0.46 0.34
N GLY A 119 -14.82 1.62 0.05
CA GLY A 119 -13.38 1.73 -0.24
C GLY A 119 -12.51 2.22 0.92
N ILE A 120 -13.06 2.48 2.10
CA ILE A 120 -12.26 2.82 3.28
C ILE A 120 -12.43 1.65 4.25
N LEU A 121 -11.36 0.89 4.45
CA LEU A 121 -11.43 -0.44 5.03
C LEU A 121 -10.69 -0.50 6.37
N GLY A 122 -11.35 -1.07 7.38
CA GLY A 122 -10.78 -1.46 8.66
C GLY A 122 -10.48 -2.95 8.67
N LEU A 123 -9.25 -3.31 8.36
CA LEU A 123 -8.80 -4.68 8.18
C LEU A 123 -8.30 -5.23 9.52
N ASP A 124 -8.87 -6.33 9.98
CA ASP A 124 -8.57 -6.95 11.27
C ASP A 124 -7.74 -8.23 11.14
N LYS A 125 -7.47 -8.92 12.24
CA LYS A 125 -6.67 -10.17 12.25
C LYS A 125 -7.16 -11.24 11.27
N SER A 126 -8.44 -11.28 10.91
CA SER A 126 -8.98 -12.26 9.95
C SER A 126 -8.56 -11.99 8.50
N THR A 127 -7.96 -10.83 8.25
CA THR A 127 -7.45 -10.36 6.96
C THR A 127 -5.94 -10.53 6.81
N PHE A 128 -5.25 -10.82 7.91
CA PHE A 128 -3.79 -10.88 7.96
C PHE A 128 -3.25 -12.29 7.75
N ALA A 129 -2.06 -12.40 7.17
CA ALA A 129 -1.30 -13.64 7.12
C ALA A 129 -1.02 -14.14 8.53
N ALA A 130 -1.55 -15.32 8.86
CA ALA A 130 -1.30 -15.94 10.15
C ALA A 130 0.16 -16.41 10.24
N GLY A 131 0.87 -15.96 11.27
CA GLY A 131 2.25 -16.40 11.54
C GLY A 131 3.34 -15.67 10.76
N ASP A 132 3.00 -14.67 9.93
CA ASP A 132 4.01 -13.76 9.37
C ASP A 132 4.42 -12.72 10.42
N VAL A 133 5.72 -12.45 10.53
CA VAL A 133 6.26 -11.49 11.50
C VAL A 133 5.85 -10.05 11.21
N ILE A 134 5.57 -9.69 9.96
CA ILE A 134 5.15 -8.34 9.57
C ILE A 134 3.76 -8.04 10.14
N THR A 135 2.87 -9.03 10.13
CA THR A 135 1.50 -8.92 10.61
C THR A 135 1.33 -9.35 12.08
N ALA A 136 2.39 -9.88 12.69
CA ALA A 136 2.37 -10.33 14.07
C ALA A 136 2.08 -9.17 15.03
N GLY A 137 1.13 -9.37 15.94
CA GLY A 137 0.81 -8.39 16.97
C GLY A 137 -0.08 -7.22 16.52
N LEU A 138 -0.38 -7.09 15.22
CA LEU A 138 -1.32 -6.07 14.74
C LEU A 138 -2.74 -6.38 15.22
N SER A 139 -3.47 -5.36 15.67
CA SER A 139 -4.89 -5.48 16.00
C SER A 139 -5.77 -5.29 14.78
N ASN A 140 -5.56 -4.17 14.09
CA ASN A 140 -6.27 -3.72 12.91
C ASN A 140 -5.40 -2.70 12.17
N ILE A 141 -5.60 -2.55 10.87
CA ILE A 141 -5.04 -1.48 10.06
C ILE A 141 -6.16 -0.86 9.22
N ASN A 142 -5.95 0.38 8.78
CA ASN A 142 -6.89 1.03 7.86
C ASN A 142 -6.23 1.34 6.53
N VAL A 143 -7.00 1.20 5.46
CA VAL A 143 -6.59 1.58 4.11
C VAL A 143 -7.69 2.39 3.44
N ALA A 144 -7.33 3.29 2.53
CA ALA A 144 -8.27 4.09 1.77
C ALA A 144 -8.03 3.87 0.28
N THR A 145 -9.10 3.57 -0.45
CA THR A 145 -9.06 3.35 -1.91
C THR A 145 -8.00 2.38 -2.40
N ALA A 146 -7.66 1.38 -1.58
CA ALA A 146 -6.62 0.40 -1.86
C ALA A 146 -6.89 -0.38 -3.16
N GLY A 147 -5.86 -0.60 -3.95
CA GLY A 147 -5.86 -1.56 -5.06
C GLY A 147 -5.64 -3.00 -4.59
N TYR A 148 -5.31 -3.87 -5.54
CA TYR A 148 -4.94 -5.25 -5.24
C TYR A 148 -3.78 -5.73 -6.11
N LEU A 149 -3.13 -6.78 -5.62
CA LEU A 149 -1.92 -7.36 -6.17
C LEU A 149 -2.16 -8.82 -6.54
N GLU A 150 -1.60 -9.26 -7.65
CA GLU A 150 -1.63 -10.65 -8.08
C GLU A 150 -0.25 -11.11 -8.54
N PRO A 151 0.12 -12.39 -8.35
CA PRO A 151 1.28 -12.94 -9.03
C PRO A 151 1.03 -13.01 -10.54
N ALA A 152 2.04 -12.69 -11.35
CA ALA A 152 1.95 -12.94 -12.78
C ALA A 152 1.91 -14.45 -13.07
N LYS A 153 1.13 -14.86 -14.06
CA LYS A 153 0.81 -16.29 -14.34
C LYS A 153 2.04 -17.20 -14.47
N ASP A 154 3.12 -16.68 -15.05
CA ASP A 154 4.36 -17.43 -15.33
C ASP A 154 5.53 -16.96 -14.44
N ALA A 155 5.23 -16.34 -13.30
CA ALA A 155 6.27 -15.82 -12.42
C ALA A 155 6.95 -16.94 -11.63
N HIS A 156 8.28 -16.98 -11.68
CA HIS A 156 9.11 -17.89 -10.87
C HIS A 156 9.52 -17.26 -9.53
N ILE A 157 8.56 -16.61 -8.87
CA ILE A 157 8.73 -15.98 -7.56
C ILE A 157 7.77 -16.60 -6.54
N LYS A 158 8.10 -16.46 -5.26
CA LYS A 158 7.20 -16.78 -4.16
C LYS A 158 6.40 -15.53 -3.83
N PHE A 159 5.09 -15.60 -4.03
CA PHE A 159 4.14 -14.53 -3.71
C PHE A 159 3.33 -14.93 -2.47
N GLU A 160 3.47 -14.19 -1.38
CA GLU A 160 2.84 -14.45 -0.10
C GLU A 160 1.93 -13.27 0.27
N PRO A 161 0.60 -13.42 0.21
CA PRO A 161 -0.31 -12.41 0.71
C PRO A 161 -0.04 -12.14 2.20
N LEU A 162 0.12 -10.87 2.56
CA LEU A 162 0.27 -10.40 3.95
C LEU A 162 -1.05 -9.86 4.49
N VAL A 163 -1.78 -9.11 3.66
CA VAL A 163 -3.09 -8.54 3.98
C VAL A 163 -4.02 -8.78 2.80
N GLN A 164 -5.22 -9.28 3.06
CA GLN A 164 -6.23 -9.53 2.03
C GLN A 164 -7.59 -8.98 2.43
N SER A 165 -8.42 -8.63 1.47
CA SER A 165 -9.84 -8.35 1.73
C SER A 165 -10.58 -9.58 2.31
N SER A 166 -11.82 -9.36 2.74
CA SER A 166 -12.78 -10.43 2.98
C SER A 166 -13.28 -11.05 1.67
N ALA A 167 -14.08 -12.10 1.79
CA ALA A 167 -14.80 -12.70 0.65
C ALA A 167 -16.02 -11.86 0.21
N GLU A 168 -16.37 -10.81 0.97
CA GLU A 168 -17.43 -9.85 0.64
C GLU A 168 -16.91 -8.68 -0.22
N ALA A 169 -15.85 -8.90 -0.99
CA ALA A 169 -15.17 -7.87 -1.76
C ALA A 169 -15.40 -7.97 -3.27
N GLU A 170 -15.31 -6.82 -3.92
CA GLU A 170 -15.36 -6.63 -5.37
C GLU A 170 -14.42 -5.47 -5.79
N PRO A 171 -13.57 -5.65 -6.80
CA PRO A 171 -12.82 -4.55 -7.39
C PRO A 171 -13.75 -3.68 -8.23
N LEU A 172 -13.87 -2.41 -7.85
CA LEU A 172 -14.66 -1.41 -8.56
C LEU A 172 -13.75 -0.46 -9.36
N PRO A 173 -14.25 0.11 -10.49
CA PRO A 173 -13.50 1.12 -11.23
C PRO A 173 -13.17 2.35 -10.38
N VAL A 174 -11.96 2.91 -10.54
CA VAL A 174 -11.49 4.11 -9.81
C VAL A 174 -12.43 5.31 -9.95
N GLU A 175 -13.12 5.45 -11.08
CA GLU A 175 -14.04 6.56 -11.36
C GLU A 175 -15.21 6.61 -10.36
N ARG A 176 -15.55 5.48 -9.74
CA ARG A 176 -16.57 5.40 -8.69
C ARG A 176 -16.16 6.10 -7.39
N PHE A 177 -14.86 6.29 -7.19
CA PHE A 177 -14.29 6.92 -5.99
C PHE A 177 -13.86 8.36 -6.27
N THR A 178 -13.32 8.67 -7.45
CA THR A 178 -12.89 10.03 -7.79
C THR A 178 -14.07 11.00 -8.01
N MET A 179 -15.24 10.48 -8.40
CA MET A 179 -16.48 11.26 -8.59
C MET A 179 -17.50 11.00 -7.46
N LEU A 180 -17.02 10.63 -6.27
CA LEU A 180 -17.86 10.19 -5.17
C LEU A 180 -18.37 11.37 -4.32
N PHE A 181 -19.64 11.72 -4.50
CA PHE A 181 -20.32 12.72 -3.67
C PHE A 181 -21.05 12.09 -2.47
N ASP A 182 -21.60 10.88 -2.66
CA ASP A 182 -22.28 10.11 -1.63
C ASP A 182 -21.69 8.69 -1.56
N PRO A 183 -21.01 8.33 -0.45
CA PRO A 183 -20.48 6.98 -0.24
C PRO A 183 -21.52 5.86 -0.36
N SER A 184 -22.80 6.15 -0.09
CA SER A 184 -23.87 5.16 -0.18
C SER A 184 -24.03 4.60 -1.59
N SER A 185 -23.74 5.42 -2.60
CA SER A 185 -23.81 5.03 -4.00
C SER A 185 -22.86 3.87 -4.33
N LEU A 186 -21.74 3.69 -3.59
CA LEU A 186 -20.81 2.58 -3.83
C LEU A 186 -21.48 1.19 -3.81
N ARG A 187 -22.62 1.06 -3.14
CA ARG A 187 -23.42 -0.18 -3.09
C ARG A 187 -24.17 -0.46 -4.40
N ASP A 188 -24.38 0.54 -5.24
CA ASP A 188 -25.12 0.41 -6.49
C ASP A 188 -24.40 -0.56 -7.42
N GLY A 189 -25.08 -1.68 -7.72
CA GLY A 189 -24.52 -2.75 -8.56
C GLY A 189 -23.41 -3.57 -7.91
N PHE A 190 -23.03 -3.29 -6.65
CA PHE A 190 -22.00 -4.02 -5.92
C PHE A 190 -22.41 -5.47 -5.69
N LYS A 191 -21.55 -6.40 -6.08
CA LYS A 191 -21.74 -7.84 -5.97
C LYS A 191 -20.43 -8.49 -5.55
N PRO A 192 -20.32 -8.92 -4.27
CA PRO A 192 -19.17 -9.66 -3.81
C PRO A 192 -18.82 -10.84 -4.73
N THR A 193 -17.54 -10.98 -5.02
CA THR A 193 -17.04 -12.03 -5.91
C THR A 193 -16.81 -13.37 -5.21
N GLY A 194 -16.84 -13.38 -3.87
CA GLY A 194 -16.45 -14.52 -3.05
C GLY A 194 -14.92 -14.71 -2.95
N LYS A 195 -14.13 -13.90 -3.66
CA LYS A 195 -12.66 -13.94 -3.62
C LYS A 195 -12.13 -12.96 -2.57
N ARG A 196 -10.94 -13.28 -2.04
CA ARG A 196 -10.13 -12.36 -1.24
C ARG A 196 -9.06 -11.74 -2.14
N TYR A 197 -8.96 -10.41 -2.13
CA TYR A 197 -8.01 -9.64 -2.93
C TYR A 197 -6.82 -9.24 -2.08
N THR A 198 -5.60 -9.46 -2.59
CA THR A 198 -4.38 -9.18 -1.83
C THR A 198 -4.07 -7.69 -1.86
N ILE A 199 -4.14 -7.02 -0.72
CA ILE A 199 -3.84 -5.59 -0.55
C ILE A 199 -2.35 -5.39 -0.26
N ALA A 200 -1.74 -6.32 0.47
CA ALA A 200 -0.29 -6.32 0.72
C ALA A 200 0.30 -7.71 0.51
N ALA A 201 1.50 -7.79 -0.06
CA ALA A 201 2.18 -9.05 -0.33
C ALA A 201 3.69 -8.96 -0.08
N ARG A 202 4.27 -10.09 0.31
CA ARG A 202 5.71 -10.35 0.30
C ARG A 202 6.04 -11.14 -0.96
N VAL A 203 7.03 -10.68 -1.70
CA VAL A 203 7.52 -11.28 -2.94
C VAL A 203 9.00 -11.57 -2.78
N THR A 204 9.39 -12.83 -2.99
CA THR A 204 10.79 -13.26 -2.90
C THR A 204 11.15 -14.17 -4.07
N GLY A 205 12.40 -14.10 -4.53
CA GLY A 205 12.89 -15.03 -5.55
C GLY A 205 13.94 -14.45 -6.47
N GLY A 206 14.23 -15.19 -7.54
CA GLY A 206 15.09 -14.70 -8.63
C GLY A 206 14.27 -13.93 -9.65
N ILE A 207 14.78 -12.80 -10.12
CA ILE A 207 14.13 -11.94 -11.13
C ILE A 207 15.05 -11.67 -12.31
N ARG A 208 14.45 -11.23 -13.43
CA ARG A 208 15.16 -10.72 -14.61
C ARG A 208 15.00 -9.21 -14.67
N THR A 209 15.95 -8.56 -15.34
CA THR A 209 15.92 -7.11 -15.53
C THR A 209 14.67 -6.67 -16.30
N ALA A 210 14.11 -5.54 -15.90
CA ALA A 210 13.12 -4.78 -16.68
C ALA A 210 13.73 -4.13 -17.95
N PHE A 211 15.05 -4.14 -18.10
CA PHE A 211 15.80 -3.48 -19.17
C PHE A 211 16.65 -4.48 -19.98
N PRO A 212 16.02 -5.40 -20.74
CA PRO A 212 16.74 -6.47 -21.44
C PRO A 212 17.70 -5.96 -22.53
N ALA A 213 17.44 -4.76 -23.06
CA ALA A 213 18.30 -4.07 -24.04
C ALA A 213 19.56 -3.45 -23.40
N GLY A 214 19.68 -3.45 -22.07
CA GLY A 214 20.76 -2.81 -21.34
C GLY A 214 20.37 -1.43 -20.78
N PRO A 215 21.35 -0.66 -20.27
CA PRO A 215 21.10 0.65 -19.67
C PRO A 215 20.34 1.60 -20.62
N PRO A 216 19.36 2.37 -20.12
CA PRO A 216 18.71 3.42 -20.90
C PRO A 216 19.70 4.47 -21.43
N ALA A 217 19.27 5.22 -22.44
CA ALA A 217 20.06 6.32 -23.00
C ALA A 217 20.48 7.32 -21.91
N GLY A 218 21.74 7.75 -21.94
CA GLY A 218 22.31 8.68 -20.96
C GLY A 218 22.78 8.03 -19.65
N VAL A 219 22.54 6.74 -19.44
CA VAL A 219 23.05 6.01 -18.26
C VAL A 219 24.42 5.41 -18.58
N THR A 220 25.45 5.92 -17.89
CA THR A 220 26.82 5.36 -17.96
C THR A 220 27.11 4.56 -16.70
N LEU A 221 27.49 3.29 -16.86
CA LEU A 221 27.91 2.46 -15.74
C LEU A 221 29.35 2.78 -15.33
N PRO A 222 29.70 2.65 -14.03
CA PRO A 222 31.08 2.75 -13.58
C PRO A 222 32.00 1.78 -14.32
N ALA A 223 33.26 2.17 -14.52
CA ALA A 223 34.25 1.33 -15.21
C ALA A 223 34.36 -0.06 -14.53
N GLY A 224 34.29 -1.12 -15.34
CA GLY A 224 34.34 -2.51 -14.87
C GLY A 224 33.01 -3.08 -14.35
N GLN A 225 31.94 -2.28 -14.28
CA GLN A 225 30.60 -2.79 -13.96
C GLN A 225 29.80 -3.09 -15.23
N THR A 226 29.04 -4.17 -15.21
CA THR A 226 28.09 -4.54 -16.26
C THR A 226 26.67 -4.54 -15.69
N ALA A 227 25.69 -4.21 -16.54
CA ALA A 227 24.28 -4.28 -16.16
C ALA A 227 23.89 -5.73 -15.88
N LEU A 228 23.30 -5.98 -14.72
CA LEU A 228 22.76 -7.28 -14.38
C LEU A 228 21.54 -7.56 -15.26
N LYS A 229 21.48 -8.77 -15.82
CA LYS A 229 20.32 -9.27 -16.59
C LYS A 229 19.40 -10.18 -15.77
N GLN A 230 19.95 -10.74 -14.70
CA GLN A 230 19.27 -11.62 -13.75
C GLN A 230 19.81 -11.31 -12.36
N SER A 231 18.99 -11.56 -11.34
CA SER A 231 19.39 -11.28 -9.98
C SER A 231 20.56 -12.16 -9.52
N ALA A 232 21.56 -11.54 -8.90
CA ALA A 232 22.73 -12.22 -8.34
C ALA A 232 22.41 -12.93 -7.01
N LYS A 233 21.37 -12.46 -6.32
CA LYS A 233 20.80 -13.01 -5.09
C LYS A 233 19.27 -12.93 -5.18
N PRO A 234 18.52 -13.68 -4.37
CA PRO A 234 17.08 -13.46 -4.26
C PRO A 234 16.79 -12.02 -3.80
N PHE A 235 15.89 -11.34 -4.49
CA PHE A 235 15.39 -10.04 -4.02
C PHE A 235 14.20 -10.26 -3.08
N THR A 236 13.90 -9.25 -2.25
CA THR A 236 12.72 -9.25 -1.40
C THR A 236 11.96 -7.94 -1.59
N LEU A 237 10.68 -8.04 -1.89
CA LEU A 237 9.76 -6.92 -1.99
C LEU A 237 8.60 -7.13 -1.01
N VAL A 238 8.33 -6.14 -0.16
CA VAL A 238 7.05 -5.99 0.51
C VAL A 238 6.31 -4.88 -0.22
N VAL A 239 5.16 -5.18 -0.79
CA VAL A 239 4.36 -4.22 -1.56
C VAL A 239 2.99 -4.06 -0.94
N PHE A 240 2.56 -2.81 -0.80
CA PHE A 240 1.24 -2.39 -0.37
C PHE A 240 0.56 -1.68 -1.52
N ALA A 241 -0.70 -2.03 -1.78
CA ALA A 241 -1.54 -1.40 -2.79
C ALA A 241 -2.36 -0.24 -2.23
N ASP A 242 -1.82 0.46 -1.24
CA ASP A 242 -2.35 1.73 -0.74
C ASP A 242 -1.17 2.59 -0.26
N THR A 243 -1.16 3.88 -0.64
CA THR A 243 -0.20 4.86 -0.14
C THR A 243 -0.76 5.62 1.06
N ASP A 244 -2.08 5.79 1.12
CA ASP A 244 -2.74 6.55 2.18
C ASP A 244 -2.74 5.80 3.51
N LEU A 245 -2.42 4.50 3.54
CA LEU A 245 -2.11 3.77 4.79
C LEU A 245 -1.00 4.45 5.62
N LEU A 246 -0.15 5.26 4.99
CA LEU A 246 0.89 6.07 5.65
C LEU A 246 0.35 7.38 6.25
N SER A 247 -0.84 7.82 5.85
CA SER A 247 -1.43 9.10 6.23
C SER A 247 -2.00 9.06 7.64
N ASP A 248 -1.63 10.04 8.47
CA ASP A 248 -1.97 10.08 9.90
C ASP A 248 -3.48 9.94 10.17
N TYR A 249 -4.33 10.50 9.32
CA TYR A 249 -5.79 10.46 9.51
C TYR A 249 -6.36 9.03 9.55
N LEU A 250 -5.66 8.04 8.99
CA LEU A 250 -6.06 6.64 9.02
C LEU A 250 -5.67 5.91 10.29
N TRP A 251 -4.81 6.44 11.15
CA TRP A 251 -4.31 5.64 12.28
C TRP A 251 -3.84 6.41 13.52
N VAL A 252 -3.76 7.74 13.46
CA VAL A 252 -3.37 8.60 14.58
C VAL A 252 -4.42 9.69 14.80
N HIS A 253 -4.76 9.92 16.06
CA HIS A 253 -5.42 11.15 16.49
C HIS A 253 -4.37 12.11 17.05
N GLU A 254 -4.19 13.27 16.41
CA GLU A 254 -3.40 14.36 16.96
C GLU A 254 -4.28 15.27 17.84
N GLN A 255 -3.86 15.49 19.09
CA GLN A 255 -4.47 16.46 19.99
C GLN A 255 -3.45 17.51 20.42
N ASN A 256 -3.80 18.78 20.35
CA ASN A 256 -3.00 19.85 20.92
C ASN A 256 -3.33 20.01 22.40
N PHE A 257 -2.37 19.71 23.28
CA PHE A 257 -2.49 19.86 24.72
C PHE A 257 -1.39 20.80 25.22
N PHE A 258 -1.78 21.98 25.72
CA PHE A 258 -0.85 23.02 26.19
C PHE A 258 0.30 23.35 25.19
N GLY A 259 0.01 23.42 23.90
CA GLY A 259 1.00 23.72 22.86
C GLY A 259 1.90 22.55 22.47
N GLN A 260 1.71 21.37 23.07
CA GLN A 260 2.34 20.12 22.67
C GLN A 260 1.37 19.27 21.85
N ARG A 261 1.83 18.70 20.74
CA ARG A 261 1.08 17.72 19.96
C ARG A 261 1.23 16.34 20.60
N ILE A 262 0.12 15.75 21.01
CA ILE A 262 0.03 14.38 21.50
C ILE A 262 -0.57 13.53 20.39
N ALA A 263 0.20 12.56 19.89
CA ALA A 263 -0.24 11.58 18.91
C ALA A 263 -0.72 10.32 19.64
N GLN A 264 -1.99 9.95 19.47
CA GLN A 264 -2.56 8.71 20.00
C GLN A 264 -2.94 7.78 18.84
N PRO A 265 -2.22 6.66 18.64
CA PRO A 265 -2.58 5.71 17.60
C PRO A 265 -3.86 4.97 17.95
N TRP A 266 -4.71 4.74 16.96
CA TRP A 266 -5.97 3.99 17.07
C TRP A 266 -6.04 2.79 16.09
N ALA A 267 -5.07 2.68 15.18
CA ALA A 267 -4.83 1.53 14.33
C ALA A 267 -3.33 1.24 14.18
N SER A 268 -2.99 0.01 13.79
CA SER A 268 -1.61 -0.50 13.74
C SER A 268 -0.90 -0.24 12.40
N ASN A 269 -1.29 0.79 11.63
CA ASN A 269 -0.64 1.11 10.35
C ASN A 269 0.85 1.41 10.53
N GLY A 270 1.20 2.25 11.50
CA GLY A 270 2.60 2.54 11.82
C GLY A 270 3.38 1.29 12.23
N ASP A 271 2.78 0.41 13.04
CA ASP A 271 3.40 -0.85 13.43
C ASP A 271 3.63 -1.79 12.23
N LEU A 272 2.67 -1.87 11.30
CA LEU A 272 2.80 -2.67 10.08
C LEU A 272 4.01 -2.22 9.24
N VAL A 273 4.15 -0.91 9.04
CA VAL A 273 5.27 -0.33 8.26
C VAL A 273 6.59 -0.58 8.98
N LEU A 274 6.64 -0.35 10.30
CA LEU A 274 7.83 -0.62 11.10
C LEU A 274 8.22 -2.10 11.06
N ASN A 275 7.26 -3.02 11.19
CA ASN A 275 7.55 -4.45 11.11
C ASN A 275 8.06 -4.85 9.72
N ALA A 276 7.54 -4.26 8.64
CA ALA A 276 8.05 -4.48 7.29
C ALA A 276 9.50 -4.01 7.14
N LEU A 277 9.81 -2.80 7.61
CA LEU A 277 11.18 -2.24 7.58
C LEU A 277 12.14 -3.06 8.45
N ASP A 278 11.76 -3.39 9.69
CA ASP A 278 12.57 -4.21 10.61
C ASP A 278 12.83 -5.60 10.02
N ASN A 279 11.81 -6.20 9.38
CA ASN A 279 11.95 -7.51 8.75
C ASN A 279 12.92 -7.48 7.58
N LEU A 280 12.83 -6.46 6.72
CA LEU A 280 13.71 -6.30 5.57
C LEU A 280 15.13 -5.86 5.95
N ALA A 281 15.30 -5.14 7.04
CA ALA A 281 16.61 -4.77 7.57
C ALA A 281 17.34 -5.95 8.26
N GLY A 282 16.70 -7.11 8.40
CA GLY A 282 17.28 -8.32 9.02
C GLY A 282 17.13 -8.40 10.54
N SER A 283 16.20 -7.64 11.13
CA SER A 283 15.99 -7.52 12.58
C SER A 283 14.89 -8.45 13.11
N THR A 284 14.90 -9.73 12.74
CA THR A 284 13.82 -10.67 13.08
C THR A 284 13.62 -10.89 14.59
N ASP A 285 14.67 -10.71 15.39
CA ASP A 285 14.65 -10.96 16.84
C ASP A 285 13.90 -9.86 17.63
N LEU A 286 13.77 -8.65 17.08
CA LEU A 286 13.20 -7.48 17.77
C LEU A 286 11.70 -7.27 17.53
N ILE A 287 11.11 -7.88 16.50
CA ILE A 287 9.69 -7.71 16.14
C ILE A 287 8.76 -8.34 17.19
N SER A 288 9.14 -9.48 17.76
CA SER A 288 8.31 -10.26 18.69
C SER A 288 7.97 -9.56 20.02
N VAL A 289 8.70 -8.49 20.37
CA VAL A 289 8.59 -7.81 21.67
C VAL A 289 7.64 -6.60 21.63
N ARG A 290 7.43 -5.97 20.46
CA ARG A 290 6.70 -4.69 20.36
C ARG A 290 5.18 -4.84 20.29
N GLY A 291 4.67 -5.95 19.76
CA GLY A 291 3.22 -6.22 19.58
C GLY A 291 2.41 -6.48 20.86
N ARG A 292 2.96 -6.25 22.06
CA ARG A 292 2.27 -6.49 23.34
C ARG A 292 1.59 -5.23 23.92
N ALA A 293 1.78 -4.05 23.34
CA ALA A 293 1.45 -2.79 24.03
C ALA A 293 0.09 -2.14 23.68
N SER A 294 -0.60 -2.49 22.60
CA SER A 294 -1.88 -1.87 22.22
C SER A 294 -3.00 -2.91 22.04
N PHE A 295 -3.70 -3.24 23.12
CA PHE A 295 -4.97 -3.97 23.05
C PHE A 295 -6.13 -2.98 23.06
N THR A 296 -6.54 -2.51 21.88
CA THR A 296 -7.88 -1.93 21.68
C THR A 296 -8.80 -3.08 21.27
N ARG A 297 -9.82 -3.39 22.08
CA ARG A 297 -10.80 -4.45 21.77
C ARG A 297 -12.01 -3.82 21.09
N PRO A 298 -12.13 -3.85 19.75
CA PRO A 298 -13.31 -3.33 19.07
C PRO A 298 -14.56 -4.15 19.45
N PHE A 299 -15.72 -3.50 19.46
CA PHE A 299 -17.00 -4.15 19.78
C PHE A 299 -17.57 -4.88 18.55
N GLU A 300 -16.92 -5.96 18.12
CA GLU A 300 -17.26 -6.73 16.90
C GLU A 300 -18.76 -7.10 16.81
N ARG A 301 -19.39 -7.47 17.95
CA ARG A 301 -20.82 -7.79 18.01
C ARG A 301 -21.70 -6.59 17.70
N VAL A 302 -21.31 -5.40 18.15
CA VAL A 302 -22.07 -4.16 17.90
C VAL A 302 -21.96 -3.76 16.43
N GLU A 303 -20.78 -3.92 15.82
CA GLU A 303 -20.60 -3.66 14.39
C GLU A 303 -21.34 -4.65 13.50
N ALA A 304 -21.33 -5.94 13.85
CA ALA A 304 -22.12 -6.95 13.14
C ALA A 304 -23.64 -6.66 13.24
N LEU A 305 -24.11 -6.23 14.41
CA LEU A 305 -25.51 -5.83 14.60
C LEU A 305 -25.88 -4.57 13.81
N ARG A 306 -24.99 -3.57 13.75
CA ARG A 306 -25.16 -2.37 12.91
C ARG A 306 -25.26 -2.75 11.43
N ARG A 307 -24.38 -3.65 10.95
CA ARG A 307 -24.42 -4.17 9.57
C ARG A 307 -25.77 -4.80 9.22
N ILE A 308 -26.27 -5.69 10.08
CA ILE A 308 -27.58 -6.35 9.87
C ILE A 308 -28.73 -5.35 9.91
N ALA A 309 -28.66 -4.34 10.80
CA ALA A 309 -29.70 -3.33 10.92
C ALA A 309 -29.77 -2.42 9.68
N ASP A 310 -28.62 -2.01 9.15
CA ASP A 310 -28.53 -1.21 7.92
C ASP A 310 -29.09 -1.98 6.71
N ASP A 311 -28.78 -3.27 6.60
CA ASP A 311 -29.30 -4.14 5.53
C ASP A 311 -30.83 -4.27 5.58
N ARG A 312 -31.42 -4.27 6.79
CA ARG A 312 -32.88 -4.40 6.98
C ARG A 312 -33.64 -3.09 6.83
N PHE A 313 -33.04 -1.95 7.14
CA PHE A 313 -33.71 -0.65 7.06
C PHE A 313 -33.87 -0.16 5.61
N ARG A 314 -33.11 -0.74 4.66
CA ARG A 314 -33.00 -0.25 3.28
C ARG A 314 -33.45 -1.27 2.22
N ALA A 315 -34.13 -2.35 2.65
CA ALA A 315 -34.87 -3.29 1.80
C ALA A 315 -36.36 -2.91 1.76
#